data_AF-A0A2E5T1Q9-F1
#
_entry.id   AF-A0A2E5T1Q9-F1
#
_cell.length_a   1.000
_cell.length_b   1.000
_cell.length_c   1.000
_cell.angle_alpha   90.00
_cell.angle_beta   90.00
_cell.angle_gamma   90.00
#
_symmetry.space_group_name_H-M   'P 1'
#
loop_
_entity.id
_entity.type
_entity.pdbx_description
1 polymer ?
#
loop_
_entity_poly.entity_id
_entity_poly.type
_entity_poly.pdbx_seq_one_letter_code
_entity_poly.pdbx_strand_id
1 'polypeptide(L)'
;MAKDKSTKGPDHYTRGTIEPWDFIRDQHLNYHLGCALKYICRAGYKIGSTKTDDLRKAIHYLENELENTITTGERIQNCIQDNRYYAAARESEAFDR
;
A
#
# COMPACT_ATOMS: atom_id res chain seq x y z
N MET A 1 20.05 12.65 -24.75
CA MET A 1 20.90 11.86 -23.83
C MET A 1 20.00 10.87 -23.13
N ALA A 2 20.15 9.57 -23.40
CA ALA A 2 19.38 8.53 -22.72
C ALA A 2 19.80 8.51 -21.25
N LYS A 3 18.84 8.72 -20.34
CA LYS A 3 19.07 8.59 -18.90
C LYS A 3 19.42 7.12 -18.63
N ASP A 4 20.64 6.88 -18.19
CA ASP A 4 21.11 5.58 -17.73
C ASP A 4 20.22 5.17 -16.53
N LYS A 5 19.29 4.23 -16.76
CA LYS A 5 18.32 3.78 -15.75
C LYS A 5 19.08 2.85 -14.82
N SER A 6 19.66 3.41 -13.75
CA SER A 6 20.29 2.64 -12.68
C SER A 6 19.22 1.76 -12.01
N THR A 7 19.14 0.49 -12.42
CA THR A 7 18.22 -0.53 -11.90
C THR A 7 18.64 -0.94 -10.49
N LYS A 8 18.33 -0.10 -9.49
CA LYS A 8 18.63 -0.36 -8.07
C LYS A 8 17.45 -0.89 -7.26
N GLY A 9 16.42 -1.42 -7.93
CA GLY A 9 15.20 -1.93 -7.30
C GLY A 9 14.93 -3.40 -7.66
N PRO A 10 14.12 -4.13 -6.88
CA PRO A 10 13.70 -5.48 -7.23
C PRO A 10 12.92 -5.49 -8.56
N ASP A 11 13.24 -6.43 -9.46
CA ASP A 11 12.68 -6.51 -10.82
C ASP A 11 11.15 -6.47 -10.86
N HIS A 12 10.48 -6.96 -9.83
CA HIS A 12 9.02 -7.03 -9.73
C HIS A 12 8.30 -5.68 -9.57
N TYR A 13 9.03 -4.55 -9.58
CA TYR A 13 8.46 -3.19 -9.63
C TYR A 13 8.78 -2.42 -10.93
N THR A 14 9.67 -2.95 -11.79
CA THR A 14 10.29 -2.21 -12.91
C THR A 14 9.55 -2.30 -14.25
N ARG A 15 8.29 -2.74 -14.25
CA ARG A 15 7.49 -2.97 -15.47
C ARG A 15 7.00 -1.69 -16.16
N GLY A 16 6.84 -0.61 -15.38
CA GLY A 16 6.35 0.66 -15.88
C GLY A 16 7.46 1.56 -16.40
N THR A 17 7.08 2.59 -17.16
CA THR A 17 8.01 3.68 -17.52
C THR A 17 8.52 4.40 -16.27
N ILE A 18 7.65 4.54 -15.27
CA ILE A 18 7.89 5.19 -13.98
C ILE A 18 8.00 4.11 -12.90
N GLU A 19 9.05 4.17 -12.07
CA GLU A 19 9.18 3.29 -10.91
C GLU A 19 8.13 3.66 -9.84
N PRO A 20 7.49 2.70 -9.16
CA PRO A 20 6.48 3.00 -8.14
C PRO A 20 6.96 3.98 -7.06
N TRP A 21 8.22 3.88 -6.63
CA TRP A 21 8.83 4.81 -5.67
C TRP A 21 8.93 6.24 -6.20
N ASP A 22 9.20 6.42 -7.49
CA ASP A 22 9.23 7.75 -8.11
C ASP A 22 7.83 8.34 -8.17
N PHE A 23 6.84 7.54 -8.56
CA PHE A 23 5.44 7.96 -8.59
C PHE A 23 4.91 8.33 -7.19
N ILE A 24 5.23 7.55 -6.15
CA ILE A 24 4.85 7.85 -4.76
C ILE A 24 5.37 9.22 -4.31
N ARG A 25 6.62 9.54 -4.65
CA ARG A 25 7.23 10.84 -4.30
C ARG A 25 6.64 11.99 -5.10
N ASP A 26 6.43 11.79 -6.40
CA ASP A 26 5.87 12.79 -7.31
C ASP A 26 4.43 13.18 -6.93
N GLN A 27 3.63 12.19 -6.54
CA GLN A 27 2.25 12.40 -6.11
C GLN A 27 2.10 12.71 -4.61
N HIS A 28 3.22 12.83 -3.88
CA HIS A 28 3.24 13.09 -2.44
C HIS A 28 2.34 12.15 -1.62
N LEU A 29 2.31 10.86 -1.98
CA LEU A 29 1.46 9.89 -1.29
C LEU A 29 1.97 9.64 0.13
N ASN A 30 1.03 9.56 1.08
CA ASN A 30 1.35 9.19 2.46
C ASN A 30 1.67 7.70 2.57
N TYR A 31 2.02 7.27 3.79
CA TYR A 31 2.43 5.90 4.07
C TYR A 31 1.42 4.85 3.60
N HIS A 32 0.13 5.03 3.91
CA HIS A 32 -0.91 4.08 3.56
C HIS A 32 -1.10 3.99 2.04
N LEU A 33 -1.23 5.14 1.37
CA LEU A 33 -1.38 5.20 -0.08
C LEU A 33 -0.16 4.64 -0.83
N GLY A 34 1.05 4.90 -0.35
CA GLY A 34 2.28 4.35 -0.90
C GLY A 34 2.36 2.82 -0.77
N CYS A 35 1.98 2.27 0.38
CA CYS A 35 1.91 0.83 0.59
C CYS A 35 0.84 0.16 -0.27
N ALA A 36 -0.34 0.77 -0.39
CA ALA A 36 -1.40 0.28 -1.27
C ALA A 36 -0.92 0.20 -2.73
N LEU A 37 -0.31 1.29 -3.25
CA LEU A 37 0.20 1.34 -4.62
C LEU A 37 1.28 0.28 -4.85
N LYS A 38 2.23 0.13 -3.93
CA LYS A 38 3.27 -0.91 -3.98
C LYS A 38 2.66 -2.29 -4.20
N TYR A 39 1.62 -2.65 -3.44
CA TYR A 39 0.97 -3.95 -3.57
C TYR A 39 0.14 -4.10 -4.84
N ILE A 40 -0.52 -3.04 -5.31
CA ILE A 40 -1.20 -3.01 -6.61
C ILE A 40 -0.22 -3.30 -7.75
N CYS A 41 0.93 -2.62 -7.77
CA CYS A 41 1.95 -2.82 -8.80
C CYS A 41 2.58 -4.22 -8.75
N ARG A 42 2.70 -4.81 -7.56
CA ARG A 42 3.31 -6.14 -7.36
C ARG A 42 2.38 -7.31 -7.68
N ALA A 43 1.07 -7.10 -7.63
CA ALA A 43 0.07 -8.17 -7.65
C ALA A 43 0.21 -9.11 -8.85
N GLY A 44 0.59 -10.36 -8.57
CA GLY A 44 0.77 -11.41 -9.58
C GLY A 44 2.17 -11.45 -10.22
N TYR A 45 3.13 -10.67 -9.73
CA TYR A 45 4.49 -10.58 -10.27
C TYR A 45 5.59 -11.01 -9.29
N LYS A 46 5.29 -11.13 -8.00
CA LYS A 46 6.24 -11.65 -7.01
C LYS A 46 6.14 -13.19 -6.95
N ILE A 47 7.26 -13.87 -7.21
CA ILE A 47 7.38 -15.32 -7.01
C ILE A 47 7.09 -15.64 -5.53
N GLY A 48 6.22 -16.62 -5.27
CA GLY A 48 5.80 -17.00 -3.92
C GLY A 48 4.73 -16.10 -3.28
N SER A 49 4.16 -15.14 -4.03
CA SER A 49 2.99 -14.35 -3.62
C SER A 49 1.86 -14.55 -4.63
N THR A 50 0.63 -14.73 -4.16
CA THR A 50 -0.52 -14.77 -5.07
C THR A 50 -0.99 -13.35 -5.37
N LYS A 51 -1.57 -13.15 -6.56
CA LYS A 51 -2.25 -11.89 -6.90
C LYS A 51 -3.28 -11.49 -5.84
N THR A 52 -4.02 -12.45 -5.32
CA THR A 52 -5.05 -12.24 -4.30
C THR A 52 -4.46 -11.73 -2.99
N ASP A 53 -3.30 -12.23 -2.56
CA ASP A 53 -2.67 -11.79 -1.31
C ASP A 53 -2.17 -10.35 -1.40
N ASP A 54 -1.60 -9.97 -2.54
CA ASP A 54 -1.20 -8.58 -2.80
C ASP A 54 -2.43 -7.65 -2.87
N LEU A 55 -3.54 -8.10 -3.46
CA LEU A 55 -4.78 -7.31 -3.47
C LEU A 55 -5.39 -7.14 -2.07
N ARG A 56 -5.37 -8.18 -1.24
CA ARG A 56 -5.80 -8.09 0.17
C ARG A 56 -4.95 -7.08 0.94
N LYS A 57 -3.62 -7.09 0.75
CA LYS A 57 -2.73 -6.08 1.32
C LYS A 57 -3.11 -4.68 0.86
N ALA A 58 -3.32 -4.47 -0.44
CA ALA A 58 -3.69 -3.16 -0.96
C ALA A 58 -5.00 -2.64 -0.35
N ILE A 59 -6.03 -3.49 -0.25
CA ILE A 59 -7.31 -3.14 0.39
C ILE A 59 -7.10 -2.71 1.84
N HIS A 60 -6.32 -3.47 2.62
CA HIS A 60 -6.05 -3.14 4.02
C HIS A 60 -5.47 -1.72 4.20
N TYR A 61 -4.48 -1.34 3.38
CA TYR A 61 -3.92 0.01 3.48
C TYR A 61 -4.89 1.10 3.01
N LEU A 62 -5.75 0.82 2.03
CA LEU A 62 -6.79 1.76 1.61
C LEU A 62 -7.87 1.94 2.68
N GLU A 63 -8.23 0.88 3.40
CA GLU A 63 -9.15 0.94 4.54
C GLU A 63 -8.57 1.80 5.67
N ASN A 64 -7.30 1.60 6.02
CA ASN A 64 -6.61 2.43 7.02
C ASN A 64 -6.56 3.92 6.61
N GLU A 65 -6.30 4.21 5.33
CA GLU A 65 -6.30 5.59 4.84
C GLU A 65 -7.70 6.21 4.88
N LEU A 66 -8.73 5.43 4.55
CA LEU A 66 -10.12 5.87 4.62
C LEU A 66 -10.50 6.21 6.06
N GLU A 67 -10.18 5.34 7.02
CA GLU A 67 -10.39 5.59 8.46
C GLU A 67 -9.65 6.85 8.92
N ASN A 68 -8.38 7.02 8.52
CA ASN A 68 -7.61 8.21 8.84
C ASN A 68 -8.24 9.49 8.25
N THR A 69 -8.74 9.42 7.02
CA THR A 69 -9.38 10.55 6.34
C THR A 69 -10.69 10.96 7.03
N ILE A 70 -11.52 9.98 7.40
CA ILE A 70 -12.76 10.20 8.14
C ILE A 70 -12.46 10.79 9.52
N THR A 71 -11.51 10.18 10.24
CA THR A 71 -11.10 10.62 11.60
C THR A 71 -10.52 12.02 11.61
N THR A 72 -9.70 12.37 10.60
CA THR A 72 -9.11 13.71 10.48
C THR A 72 -10.15 14.76 10.07
N GLY A 73 -11.22 14.35 9.37
CA GLY A 73 -12.30 15.21 8.94
C GLY A 73 -13.38 15.49 10.00
N GLU A 74 -13.51 14.65 11.04
CA GLU A 74 -14.64 14.69 11.97
C GLU A 74 -14.25 14.99 13.42
N ARG A 75 -14.67 16.16 13.92
CA ARG A 75 -14.90 16.34 15.36
C ARG A 75 -16.16 15.55 15.77
N ILE A 76 -15.97 14.32 16.27
CA ILE A 76 -16.92 13.46 17.05
C ILE A 76 -17.97 12.71 16.16
N GLN A 77 -18.23 11.39 16.27
CA GLN A 77 -18.60 10.60 17.47
C GLN A 77 -18.28 9.08 17.37
N ASN A 78 -17.79 8.50 18.47
CA ASN A 78 -17.52 7.07 18.69
C ASN A 78 -18.77 6.18 18.58
N CYS A 79 -19.14 5.75 17.38
CA CYS A 79 -20.14 4.68 17.25
C CYS A 79 -19.84 3.63 16.16
N ILE A 80 -18.77 3.80 15.37
CA ILE A 80 -18.30 2.77 14.44
C ILE A 80 -17.08 2.06 15.05
N GLN A 81 -17.21 1.59 16.29
CA GLN A 81 -16.35 0.51 16.78
C GLN A 81 -17.00 -0.82 16.36
N ASP A 82 -16.97 -1.14 15.06
CA ASP A 82 -17.22 -2.53 14.66
C ASP A 82 -15.98 -3.35 15.07
N ASN A 83 -16.09 -3.95 16.25
CA ASN A 83 -15.07 -4.75 16.94
C ASN A 83 -14.63 -6.01 16.16
N ARG A 84 -15.02 -6.15 14.89
CA ARG A 84 -14.62 -7.22 13.98
C ARG A 84 -13.32 -6.93 13.22
N TYR A 85 -12.89 -5.67 13.14
CA TYR A 85 -11.70 -5.28 12.35
C TYR A 85 -10.40 -5.22 13.15
N TYR A 86 -10.44 -4.89 14.44
CA TYR A 86 -9.24 -4.67 15.27
C TYR A 86 -8.50 -5.96 15.68
N ALA A 87 -9.10 -7.15 15.52
CA ALA A 87 -8.43 -8.42 15.77
C ALA A 87 -7.34 -8.73 14.72
N ALA A 88 -7.47 -8.22 13.49
CA ALA A 88 -6.51 -8.48 12.39
C ALA A 88 -5.32 -7.51 12.37
N ALA A 89 -5.45 -6.32 12.96
CA ALA A 89 -4.41 -5.29 12.93
C ALA A 89 -3.12 -5.71 13.65
N ARG A 90 -3.20 -6.54 14.70
CA ARG A 90 -2.02 -6.99 15.47
C ARG A 90 -1.19 -8.07 14.78
N GLU A 91 -1.71 -8.73 13.74
CA GLU A 91 -0.93 -9.68 12.92
C GLU A 91 -0.28 -9.01 11.70
N SER A 92 -0.71 -7.80 11.34
CA SER A 92 -0.28 -7.11 10.10
C SER A 92 1.17 -6.57 10.15
N GLU A 93 1.70 -6.22 11.32
CA GLU A 93 3.11 -5.80 11.48
C GLU A 93 4.11 -6.96 11.27
N ALA A 94 3.63 -8.21 11.34
CA ALA A 94 4.43 -9.39 11.01
C ALA A 94 4.45 -9.69 9.50
N PHE A 95 3.61 -9.02 8.71
CA PHE A 95 3.38 -9.33 7.29
C PHE A 95 4.33 -8.62 6.32
N ASP A 96 4.97 -7.55 6.81
CA ASP A 96 5.97 -6.74 6.10
C ASP A 96 7.42 -7.16 6.42
N ARG A 97 7.64 -8.14 7.32
CA ARG A 97 8.95 -8.74 7.60
C ARG A 97 9.35 -9.80 6.58
#